data_AF-A0A521FTU1-F1
#
_entry.id   AF-A0A521FTU1-F1
#
_cell.length_a   1.000
_cell.length_b   1.000
_cell.length_c   1.000
_cell.angle_alpha   90.00
_cell.angle_beta   90.00
_cell.angle_gamma   90.00
#
_symmetry.space_group_name_H-M   'P 1'
#
loop_
_entity.id
_entity.type
_entity.pdbx_description
1 polymer ?
#
loop_
_entity_poly.entity_id
_entity_poly.type
_entity_poly.pdbx_seq_one_letter_code
_entity_poly.pdbx_strand_id
1 'polypeptide(L)'
;MSGPVGTPWWRRDRDAPRREASAAREAAAAAMLELDTALADLPDAVAAAEEAGGGTGERGHGRAGARGLQHRISAPDSLTRDWRDLSTHADAVIGHYLQALSNHDAAADADPGRARTAATELGAAATALREVHAQVVRFREQYGEVLATAARARATAARSVSAARETTAAARAALDAAGAAGLADPGLDAALTDADRLAAAAAAELAARRAGPALDAAERGRHAAEAAAERARALPERAAEVRRGAASVRTRREALGTRHERLTPVMSELRRRYPLSAWADVERAPQRAAEALAEADEALSALQAALDAPVLDVPAAAAHLARVRAAAGRVDEEVRSATGRLERLDAVAADPGSLLTEVQRAVVDARRFLAGLPEDRARRFRRTFEDLARRLPPLEDAARGRRPDWGAVLREAQAIEDALDRLVRTARAD
;
A
#
# COMPACT_ATOMS: atom_id res chain seq x y z
N MET A 1 69.51 10.58 62.86
CA MET A 1 69.48 9.23 62.25
C MET A 1 68.42 8.42 62.99
N SER A 2 67.24 8.24 62.40
CA SER A 2 66.16 7.43 62.99
C SER A 2 65.86 6.28 62.04
N GLY A 3 66.28 5.08 62.41
CA GLY A 3 66.04 3.88 61.60
C GLY A 3 64.56 3.48 61.60
N PRO A 4 64.06 2.80 60.55
CA PRO A 4 62.67 2.38 60.49
C PRO A 4 62.38 1.33 61.56
N VAL A 5 61.32 1.55 62.33
CA VAL A 5 60.83 0.59 63.32
C VAL A 5 60.22 -0.61 62.57
N GLY A 6 61.00 -1.67 62.43
CA GLY A 6 60.54 -2.90 61.79
C GLY A 6 59.39 -3.54 62.57
N THR A 7 58.24 -3.70 61.92
CA THR A 7 57.06 -4.36 62.52
C THR A 7 57.42 -5.76 63.00
N PRO A 8 57.20 -6.09 64.28
CA PRO A 8 57.64 -7.37 64.83
C PRO A 8 56.95 -8.57 64.16
N TRP A 9 57.72 -9.63 63.94
CA TRP A 9 57.33 -10.78 63.12
C TRP A 9 56.03 -11.45 63.57
N TRP A 10 55.77 -11.51 64.89
CA TRP A 10 54.53 -12.08 65.45
C TRP A 10 53.27 -11.20 65.26
N ARG A 11 53.42 -9.88 65.02
CA ARG A 11 52.29 -9.05 64.54
C ARG A 11 52.04 -9.28 63.05
N ARG A 12 53.10 -9.46 62.28
CA ARG A 12 53.05 -9.77 60.83
C ARG A 12 52.19 -11.01 60.54
N ASP A 13 52.27 -12.01 61.42
CA ASP A 13 51.43 -13.22 61.44
C ASP A 13 49.96 -12.95 61.76
N ARG A 14 49.65 -12.18 62.81
CA ARG A 14 48.25 -11.86 63.19
C ARG A 14 47.52 -11.04 62.13
N ASP A 15 48.24 -10.27 61.34
CA ASP A 15 47.69 -9.48 60.24
C ASP A 15 47.67 -10.25 58.89
N ALA A 16 48.24 -11.46 58.81
CA ALA A 16 48.19 -12.26 57.59
C ALA A 16 46.75 -12.70 57.22
N PRO A 17 45.94 -13.28 58.13
CA PRO A 17 44.52 -13.57 57.86
C PRO A 17 43.70 -12.38 57.35
N ARG A 18 43.99 -11.17 57.86
CA ARG A 18 43.27 -9.95 57.45
C ARG A 18 43.67 -9.50 56.04
N ARG A 19 44.95 -9.60 55.69
CA ARG A 19 45.43 -9.33 54.32
C ARG A 19 44.89 -10.36 53.33
N GLU A 20 44.84 -11.64 53.72
CA GLU A 20 44.25 -12.71 52.93
C GLU A 20 42.75 -12.48 52.70
N ALA A 21 42.00 -12.09 53.74
CA ALA A 21 40.58 -11.74 53.61
C ALA A 21 40.35 -10.51 52.70
N SER A 22 41.17 -9.45 52.82
CA SER A 22 41.09 -8.28 51.93
C SER A 22 41.37 -8.66 50.47
N ALA A 23 42.44 -9.41 50.23
CA ALA A 23 42.81 -9.87 48.89
C ALA A 23 41.73 -10.80 48.28
N ALA A 24 41.12 -11.67 49.09
CA ALA A 24 40.00 -12.51 48.66
C ALA A 24 38.75 -11.66 48.32
N ARG A 25 38.45 -10.62 49.11
CA ARG A 25 37.36 -9.67 48.85
C ARG A 25 37.58 -8.90 47.56
N GLU A 26 38.78 -8.36 47.35
CA GLU A 26 39.17 -7.65 46.12
C GLU A 26 39.11 -8.57 44.90
N ALA A 27 39.61 -9.80 45.00
CA ALA A 27 39.54 -10.79 43.93
C ALA A 27 38.09 -11.21 43.60
N ALA A 28 37.22 -11.34 44.60
CA ALA A 28 35.80 -11.63 44.39
C ALA A 28 35.06 -10.46 43.74
N ALA A 29 35.35 -9.22 44.16
CA ALA A 29 34.78 -8.02 43.55
C ALA A 29 35.23 -7.83 42.09
N ALA A 30 36.50 -8.10 41.78
CA ALA A 30 37.01 -8.09 40.41
C ALA A 30 36.32 -9.15 39.53
N ALA A 31 36.23 -10.40 40.02
CA ALA A 31 35.55 -11.48 39.31
C ALA A 31 34.05 -11.21 39.09
N MET A 32 33.38 -10.54 40.03
CA MET A 32 31.99 -10.10 39.87
C MET A 32 31.86 -9.04 38.76
N LEU A 33 32.76 -8.06 38.71
CA LEU A 33 32.75 -7.01 37.68
C LEU A 33 33.02 -7.57 36.28
N GLU A 34 33.94 -8.54 36.15
CA GLU A 34 34.19 -9.28 34.90
C GLU A 34 32.94 -10.04 34.45
N LEU A 35 32.27 -10.76 35.36
CA LEU A 35 31.05 -11.50 35.07
C LEU A 35 29.88 -10.59 34.67
N ASP A 36 29.64 -9.50 35.41
CA ASP A 36 28.60 -8.51 35.13
C ASP A 36 28.79 -7.88 33.73
N THR A 37 30.04 -7.49 33.42
CA THR A 37 30.43 -6.98 32.09
C THR A 37 30.17 -8.01 30.99
N ALA A 38 30.47 -9.30 31.23
CA ALA A 38 30.24 -10.37 30.27
C ALA A 38 28.76 -10.77 30.11
N LEU A 39 27.90 -10.46 31.07
CA LEU A 39 26.45 -10.72 31.03
C LEU A 39 25.63 -9.53 30.48
N ALA A 40 26.10 -8.29 30.59
CA ALA A 40 25.31 -7.07 30.38
C ALA A 40 24.37 -7.04 29.14
N ASP A 41 24.86 -7.38 27.94
CA ASP A 41 24.07 -7.43 26.69
C ASP A 41 23.47 -8.81 26.37
N LEU A 42 23.87 -9.86 27.09
CA LEU A 42 23.60 -11.25 26.73
C LEU A 42 22.10 -11.64 26.84
N PRO A 43 21.32 -11.23 27.88
CA PRO A 43 19.88 -11.46 27.94
C PRO A 43 19.10 -10.80 26.80
N ASP A 44 19.54 -9.62 26.34
CA ASP A 44 18.93 -8.88 25.23
C ASP A 44 19.24 -9.57 23.88
N ALA A 45 20.48 -10.03 23.71
CA ALA A 45 20.92 -10.75 22.51
C ALA A 45 20.27 -12.15 22.39
N VAL A 46 20.14 -12.89 23.50
CA VAL A 46 19.48 -14.21 23.53
C VAL A 46 17.99 -14.08 23.22
N ALA A 47 17.26 -13.17 23.85
CA ALA A 47 15.83 -13.00 23.58
C ALA A 47 15.54 -12.62 22.10
N ALA A 48 16.41 -11.82 21.48
CA ALA A 48 16.31 -11.51 20.05
C ALA A 48 16.69 -12.71 19.14
N ALA A 49 17.57 -13.61 19.60
CA ALA A 49 17.90 -14.85 18.90
C ALA A 49 16.77 -15.89 18.98
N GLU A 50 16.14 -16.03 20.15
CA GLU A 50 14.98 -16.90 20.38
C GLU A 50 13.80 -16.54 19.45
N GLU A 51 13.51 -15.25 19.29
CA GLU A 51 12.52 -14.76 18.31
C GLU A 51 12.87 -15.18 16.88
N ALA A 52 14.14 -14.99 16.48
CA ALA A 52 14.60 -15.31 15.13
C ALA A 52 14.54 -16.82 14.81
N GLY A 53 14.71 -17.69 15.82
CA GLY A 53 14.52 -19.14 15.70
C GLY A 53 13.04 -19.57 15.71
N GLY A 54 12.24 -19.00 16.62
CA GLY A 54 10.83 -19.35 16.83
C GLY A 54 9.91 -19.06 15.63
N GLY A 55 10.32 -18.20 14.71
CA GLY A 55 9.57 -17.84 13.50
C GLY A 55 9.37 -18.95 12.44
N THR A 56 9.68 -20.20 12.76
CA THR A 56 9.51 -21.37 11.86
C THR A 56 8.38 -22.32 12.26
N GLY A 57 7.77 -22.12 13.45
CA GLY A 57 6.57 -22.84 13.89
C GLY A 57 5.27 -22.12 13.53
N GLU A 58 4.47 -22.73 12.65
CA GLU A 58 3.06 -22.41 12.37
C GLU A 58 2.68 -20.95 11.98
N ARG A 59 2.65 -20.69 10.67
CA ARG A 59 1.49 -20.03 10.03
C ARG A 59 1.48 -20.13 8.50
N GLY A 60 0.43 -20.75 7.95
CA GLY A 60 -0.12 -20.41 6.63
C GLY A 60 0.36 -21.19 5.40
N HIS A 61 -0.47 -22.12 4.93
CA HIS A 61 -0.55 -22.40 3.49
C HIS A 61 -1.06 -21.14 2.74
N GLY A 62 -0.41 -20.81 1.62
CA GLY A 62 -0.79 -19.72 0.70
C GLY A 62 -0.17 -18.36 1.10
N ARG A 63 0.79 -17.79 0.36
CA ARG A 63 0.77 -17.54 -1.09
C ARG A 63 2.21 -17.25 -1.56
N ALA A 64 2.65 -17.86 -2.66
CA ALA A 64 4.00 -17.66 -3.19
C ALA A 64 4.22 -16.22 -3.70
N GLY A 65 5.34 -15.58 -3.35
CA GLY A 65 5.54 -14.17 -3.77
C GLY A 65 6.79 -13.39 -3.35
N ALA A 66 7.89 -13.99 -2.90
CA ALA A 66 9.18 -13.28 -2.81
C ALA A 66 10.37 -14.25 -2.78
N ARG A 67 11.18 -14.28 -3.85
CA ARG A 67 12.48 -14.97 -3.87
C ARG A 67 13.58 -13.96 -3.58
N GLY A 68 14.11 -13.99 -2.36
CA GLY A 68 15.27 -13.21 -1.91
C GLY A 68 16.00 -13.99 -0.81
N LEU A 69 17.33 -14.08 -0.90
CA LEU A 69 18.14 -14.97 -0.08
C LEU A 69 18.14 -14.57 1.40
N GLN A 70 17.95 -15.55 2.30
CA GLN A 70 18.76 -15.70 3.51
C GLN A 70 18.60 -17.11 4.08
N HIS A 71 19.72 -17.82 4.24
CA HIS A 71 19.78 -18.92 5.21
C HIS A 71 19.61 -18.30 6.60
N ARG A 72 18.40 -18.37 7.15
CA ARG A 72 18.18 -18.05 8.57
C ARG A 72 18.74 -19.21 9.39
N ILE A 73 19.84 -18.96 10.09
CA ILE A 73 20.28 -19.84 11.16
C ILE A 73 19.25 -19.67 12.28
N SER A 74 18.30 -20.61 12.37
CA SER A 74 17.40 -20.67 13.52
C SER A 74 18.25 -20.83 14.78
N ALA A 75 17.91 -20.11 15.85
CA ALA A 75 18.45 -20.44 17.17
C ALA A 75 18.10 -21.92 17.46
N PRO A 76 19.09 -22.78 17.71
CA PRO A 76 18.81 -24.18 18.04
C PRO A 76 18.13 -24.25 19.41
N ASP A 77 17.32 -25.29 19.65
CA ASP A 77 16.66 -25.51 20.95
C ASP A 77 17.66 -25.63 22.13
N SER A 78 18.95 -25.85 21.83
CA SER A 78 20.04 -25.77 22.80
C SER A 78 20.33 -24.34 23.25
N LEU A 79 20.28 -23.32 22.39
CA LEU A 79 20.57 -21.93 22.79
C LEU A 79 19.66 -21.47 23.94
N THR A 80 18.36 -21.70 23.81
CA THR A 80 17.36 -21.38 24.83
C THR A 80 17.55 -22.19 26.11
N ARG A 81 18.00 -23.45 26.00
CA ARG A 81 18.22 -24.34 27.15
C ARG A 81 19.50 -23.98 27.89
N ASP A 82 20.62 -23.99 27.18
CA ASP A 82 21.95 -23.66 27.67
C ASP A 82 21.97 -22.25 28.29
N TRP A 83 21.20 -21.29 27.74
CA TRP A 83 21.02 -19.97 28.36
C TRP A 83 20.31 -20.03 29.71
N ARG A 84 19.20 -20.77 29.84
CA ARG A 84 18.49 -20.90 31.13
C ARG A 84 19.35 -21.60 32.17
N ASP A 85 20.09 -22.64 31.78
CA ASP A 85 20.96 -23.38 32.67
C ASP A 85 22.13 -22.48 33.14
N LEU A 86 22.75 -21.74 32.21
CA LEU A 86 23.80 -20.76 32.51
C LEU A 86 23.31 -19.60 33.38
N SER A 87 22.16 -19.00 33.07
CA SER A 87 21.62 -17.87 33.84
C SER A 87 21.22 -18.29 35.26
N THR A 88 20.58 -19.45 35.41
CA THR A 88 20.23 -20.01 36.73
C THR A 88 21.48 -20.29 37.57
N HIS A 89 22.53 -20.81 36.94
CA HIS A 89 23.81 -21.05 37.62
C HIS A 89 24.53 -19.74 38.00
N ALA A 90 24.52 -18.74 37.11
CA ALA A 90 25.07 -17.42 37.37
C ALA A 90 24.35 -16.73 38.54
N ASP A 91 23.02 -16.68 38.54
CA ASP A 91 22.22 -16.12 39.63
C ASP A 91 22.52 -16.81 40.97
N ALA A 92 22.66 -18.15 40.97
CA ALA A 92 23.03 -18.90 42.16
C ALA A 92 24.43 -18.52 42.68
N VAL A 93 25.44 -18.42 41.81
CA VAL A 93 26.82 -18.06 42.21
C VAL A 93 26.92 -16.60 42.66
N ILE A 94 26.23 -15.67 41.99
CA ILE A 94 26.11 -14.27 42.40
C ILE A 94 25.45 -14.18 43.78
N GLY A 95 24.38 -14.96 44.02
CA GLY A 95 23.74 -15.06 45.33
C GLY A 95 24.70 -15.54 46.44
N HIS A 96 25.53 -16.55 46.18
CA HIS A 96 26.55 -17.01 47.13
C HIS A 96 27.62 -15.94 47.40
N TYR A 97 28.07 -15.21 46.38
CA TYR A 97 28.99 -14.09 46.54
C TYR A 97 28.39 -12.97 47.42
N LEU A 98 27.15 -12.55 47.13
CA LEU A 98 26.47 -11.52 47.91
C LEU A 98 26.24 -11.97 49.36
N GLN A 99 25.90 -13.24 49.59
CA GLN A 99 25.78 -13.79 50.93
C GLN A 99 27.11 -13.76 51.68
N ALA A 100 28.20 -14.23 51.08
CA ALA A 100 29.54 -14.18 51.67
C ALA A 100 29.98 -12.74 51.97
N LEU A 101 29.70 -11.80 51.06
CA LEU A 101 29.98 -10.37 51.26
C LEU A 101 29.17 -9.76 52.42
N SER A 102 27.93 -10.22 52.62
CA SER A 102 27.06 -9.78 53.73
C SER A 102 27.42 -10.40 55.08
N ASN A 103 27.95 -11.63 55.09
CA ASN A 103 28.39 -12.33 56.29
C ASN A 103 29.66 -11.70 56.91
N HIS A 104 30.54 -11.13 56.07
CA HIS A 104 31.88 -10.65 56.44
C HIS A 104 32.01 -9.15 56.17
N ASP A 105 31.51 -8.31 57.09
CA ASP A 105 31.67 -6.86 57.01
C ASP A 105 33.10 -6.42 57.43
N ALA A 106 33.71 -5.55 56.63
CA ALA A 106 35.07 -5.08 56.80
C ALA A 106 35.30 -4.31 58.12
N ALA A 107 34.23 -3.77 58.73
CA ALA A 107 34.29 -3.12 60.04
C ALA A 107 34.18 -4.09 61.24
N ALA A 108 33.73 -5.33 61.03
CA ALA A 108 33.35 -6.27 62.09
C ALA A 108 34.41 -7.36 62.40
N ASP A 109 35.29 -7.67 61.45
CA ASP A 109 36.22 -8.82 61.54
C ASP A 109 37.56 -8.51 62.23
N ALA A 110 37.46 -8.16 63.51
CA ALA A 110 38.62 -8.03 64.38
C ALA A 110 39.29 -9.38 64.72
N ASP A 111 38.58 -10.51 64.59
CA ASP A 111 39.04 -11.85 65.01
C ASP A 111 39.82 -12.61 63.90
N PRO A 112 41.02 -13.16 64.18
CA PRO A 112 41.78 -13.99 63.23
C PRO A 112 41.14 -15.35 62.87
N GLY A 113 40.10 -15.80 63.58
CA GLY A 113 39.28 -16.94 63.18
C GLY A 113 38.34 -16.54 62.05
N ARG A 114 37.49 -15.53 62.29
CA ARG A 114 36.58 -14.97 61.27
C ARG A 114 37.30 -14.53 60.00
N ALA A 115 38.44 -13.85 60.11
CA ALA A 115 39.22 -13.45 58.94
C ALA A 115 39.66 -14.65 58.05
N ARG A 116 39.96 -15.81 58.64
CA ARG A 116 40.27 -17.04 57.85
C ARG A 116 39.03 -17.63 57.20
N THR A 117 37.88 -17.61 57.89
CA THR A 117 36.59 -18.00 57.30
C THR A 117 36.22 -17.09 56.14
N ALA A 118 36.31 -15.77 56.32
CA ALA A 118 36.07 -14.77 55.28
C ALA A 118 36.98 -14.96 54.06
N ALA A 119 38.29 -15.15 54.27
CA ALA A 119 39.24 -15.44 53.18
C ALA A 119 38.87 -16.73 52.41
N THR A 120 38.40 -17.76 53.12
CA THR A 120 38.00 -19.04 52.52
C THR A 120 36.71 -18.90 51.72
N GLU A 121 35.66 -18.29 52.29
CA GLU A 121 34.34 -18.13 51.65
C GLU A 121 34.39 -17.15 50.46
N LEU A 122 35.07 -16.01 50.61
CA LEU A 122 35.26 -15.06 49.51
C LEU A 122 36.20 -15.61 48.42
N GLY A 123 37.22 -16.39 48.79
CA GLY A 123 38.09 -17.06 47.83
C GLY A 123 37.37 -18.15 47.03
N ALA A 124 36.46 -18.89 47.67
CA ALA A 124 35.56 -19.83 47.00
C ALA A 124 34.60 -19.10 46.05
N ALA A 125 33.96 -18.00 46.51
CA ALA A 125 33.08 -17.18 45.68
C ALA A 125 33.82 -16.60 44.45
N ALA A 126 35.03 -16.05 44.63
CA ALA A 126 35.87 -15.55 43.53
C ALA A 126 36.23 -16.65 42.50
N THR A 127 36.35 -17.90 42.95
CA THR A 127 36.66 -19.04 42.08
C THR A 127 35.42 -19.46 41.29
N ALA A 128 34.26 -19.57 41.94
CA ALA A 128 32.99 -19.86 41.28
C ALA A 128 32.59 -18.77 40.27
N LEU A 129 32.75 -17.47 40.61
CA LEU A 129 32.50 -16.35 39.70
C LEU A 129 33.34 -16.44 38.42
N ARG A 130 34.64 -16.77 38.54
CA ARG A 130 35.53 -16.96 37.38
C ARG A 130 35.17 -18.20 36.56
N GLU A 131 34.69 -19.26 37.19
CA GLU A 131 34.19 -20.44 36.49
C GLU A 131 32.94 -20.11 35.65
N VAL A 132 31.97 -19.41 36.23
CA VAL A 132 30.78 -18.92 35.49
C VAL A 132 31.18 -17.96 34.38
N HIS A 133 32.09 -17.01 34.63
CA HIS A 133 32.60 -16.12 33.59
C HIS A 133 33.19 -16.90 32.41
N ALA A 134 33.97 -17.96 32.67
CA ALA A 134 34.48 -18.83 31.62
C ALA A 134 33.37 -19.62 30.88
N GLN A 135 32.27 -19.97 31.55
CA GLN A 135 31.07 -20.53 30.90
C GLN A 135 30.38 -19.49 30.00
N VAL A 136 30.24 -18.24 30.44
CA VAL A 136 29.68 -17.12 29.65
C VAL A 136 30.52 -16.84 28.40
N VAL A 137 31.85 -16.85 28.51
CA VAL A 137 32.76 -16.70 27.36
C VAL A 137 32.54 -17.84 26.35
N ARG A 138 32.52 -19.10 26.79
CA ARG A 138 32.25 -20.25 25.90
C ARG A 138 30.87 -20.19 25.25
N PHE A 139 29.84 -19.75 25.99
CA PHE A 139 28.49 -19.56 25.44
C PHE A 139 28.49 -18.51 24.32
N ARG A 140 29.21 -17.38 24.51
CA ARG A 140 29.40 -16.36 23.46
C ARG A 140 30.17 -16.87 22.25
N GLU A 141 31.18 -17.72 22.44
CA GLU A 141 31.92 -18.36 21.34
C GLU A 141 31.02 -19.33 20.55
N GLN A 142 30.26 -20.17 21.26
CA GLN A 142 29.37 -21.19 20.69
C GLN A 142 28.18 -20.59 19.92
N TYR A 143 27.59 -19.49 20.41
CA TYR A 143 26.39 -18.88 19.84
C TYR A 143 26.62 -17.52 19.16
N GLY A 144 27.88 -17.07 19.06
CA GLY A 144 28.24 -15.70 18.67
C GLY A 144 27.68 -15.23 17.33
N GLU A 145 27.62 -16.09 16.30
CA GLU A 145 27.05 -15.73 15.00
C GLU A 145 25.54 -15.45 15.07
N VAL A 146 24.80 -16.27 15.83
CA VAL A 146 23.35 -16.14 16.01
C VAL A 146 23.05 -14.87 16.82
N LEU A 147 23.77 -14.68 17.94
CA LEU A 147 23.64 -13.48 18.79
C LEU A 147 23.99 -12.19 18.02
N ALA A 148 25.08 -12.19 17.25
CA ALA A 148 25.45 -11.05 16.41
C ALA A 148 24.42 -10.77 15.30
N THR A 149 23.79 -11.80 14.75
CA THR A 149 22.72 -11.65 13.75
C THR A 149 21.45 -11.08 14.36
N ALA A 150 21.05 -11.55 15.54
CA ALA A 150 19.95 -11.00 16.31
C ALA A 150 20.17 -9.53 16.70
N ALA A 151 21.37 -9.18 17.17
CA ALA A 151 21.75 -7.80 17.47
C ALA A 151 21.68 -6.89 16.23
N ARG A 152 22.16 -7.35 15.06
CA ARG A 152 22.02 -6.62 13.79
C ARG A 152 20.56 -6.43 13.38
N ALA A 153 19.70 -7.43 13.58
CA ALA A 153 18.27 -7.32 13.31
C ALA A 153 17.59 -6.28 14.22
N ARG A 154 17.83 -6.35 15.54
CA ARG A 154 17.33 -5.38 16.53
C ARG A 154 17.81 -3.94 16.26
N ALA A 155 19.08 -3.76 15.92
CA ALA A 155 19.62 -2.45 15.55
C ALA A 155 18.98 -1.90 14.26
N THR A 156 18.62 -2.77 13.32
CA THR A 156 17.92 -2.39 12.08
C THR A 156 16.46 -2.05 12.36
N ALA A 157 15.78 -2.83 13.21
CA ALA A 157 14.44 -2.51 13.70
C ALA A 157 14.38 -1.14 14.39
N ALA A 158 15.35 -0.82 15.26
CA ALA A 158 15.45 0.48 15.91
C ALA A 158 15.55 1.64 14.91
N ARG A 159 16.41 1.53 13.88
CA ARG A 159 16.51 2.55 12.82
C ARG A 159 15.21 2.70 12.03
N SER A 160 14.55 1.59 11.67
CA SER A 160 13.27 1.62 10.95
C SER A 160 12.14 2.23 11.77
N VAL A 161 12.09 1.98 13.08
CA VAL A 161 11.11 2.59 14.00
C VAL A 161 11.32 4.10 14.11
N SER A 162 12.56 4.58 14.22
CA SER A 162 12.85 6.02 14.19
C SER A 162 12.46 6.64 12.85
N ALA A 163 12.86 6.04 11.73
CA ALA A 163 12.54 6.54 10.40
C ALA A 163 11.02 6.61 10.14
N ALA A 164 10.25 5.60 10.60
CA ALA A 164 8.79 5.61 10.52
C ALA A 164 8.18 6.79 11.30
N ARG A 165 8.66 7.05 12.52
CA ARG A 165 8.22 8.20 13.35
C ARG A 165 8.57 9.55 12.70
N GLU A 166 9.79 9.69 12.20
CA GLU A 166 10.26 10.91 11.52
C GLU A 166 9.43 11.19 10.25
N THR A 167 9.14 10.14 9.48
CA THR A 167 8.29 10.24 8.29
C THR A 167 6.85 10.62 8.66
N THR A 168 6.26 10.04 9.70
CA THR A 168 4.91 10.41 10.14
C THR A 168 4.86 11.85 10.66
N ALA A 169 5.87 12.32 11.39
CA ALA A 169 5.99 13.72 11.80
C ALA A 169 6.11 14.68 10.60
N ALA A 170 6.92 14.32 9.60
CA ALA A 170 7.05 15.10 8.36
C ALA A 170 5.75 15.11 7.52
N ALA A 171 4.99 14.00 7.55
CA ALA A 171 3.70 13.89 6.88
C ALA A 171 2.62 14.76 7.58
N ARG A 172 2.61 14.80 8.92
CA ARG A 172 1.79 15.73 9.71
C ARG A 172 2.13 17.19 9.40
N ALA A 173 3.41 17.57 9.42
CA ALA A 173 3.84 18.92 9.07
C ALA A 173 3.44 19.33 7.63
N ALA A 174 3.41 18.38 6.68
CA ALA A 174 2.92 18.64 5.32
C ALA A 174 1.39 18.86 5.27
N LEU A 175 0.61 18.14 6.09
CA LEU A 175 -0.83 18.37 6.24
C LEU A 175 -1.11 19.72 6.94
N ASP A 176 -0.38 20.04 8.00
CA ASP A 176 -0.51 21.32 8.71
C ASP A 176 -0.21 22.51 7.78
N ALA A 177 0.81 22.39 6.92
CA ALA A 177 1.14 23.39 5.91
C ALA A 177 0.04 23.54 4.83
N ALA A 178 -0.62 22.45 4.44
CA ALA A 178 -1.77 22.51 3.54
C ALA A 178 -3.00 23.15 4.24
N GLY A 179 -3.24 22.81 5.50
CA GLY A 179 -4.29 23.41 6.34
C GLY A 179 -4.09 24.93 6.52
N ALA A 180 -2.85 25.37 6.76
CA ALA A 180 -2.49 26.79 6.82
C ALA A 180 -2.69 27.53 5.48
N ALA A 181 -2.66 26.81 4.35
CA ALA A 181 -3.02 27.34 3.03
C ALA A 181 -4.54 27.26 2.73
N GLY A 182 -5.37 26.88 3.70
CA GLY A 182 -6.82 26.75 3.57
C GLY A 182 -7.26 25.51 2.77
N LEU A 183 -6.46 24.44 2.77
CA LEU A 183 -6.72 23.21 2.00
C LEU A 183 -6.92 22.00 2.92
N ALA A 184 -7.83 21.11 2.56
CA ALA A 184 -8.09 19.87 3.28
C ALA A 184 -8.27 18.65 2.35
N ASP A 185 -7.94 17.47 2.89
CA ASP A 185 -8.35 16.14 2.42
C ASP A 185 -8.67 15.33 3.68
N PRO A 186 -9.94 15.17 4.06
CA PRO A 186 -10.33 14.44 5.29
C PRO A 186 -9.84 12.99 5.36
N GLY A 187 -9.44 12.41 4.23
CA GLY A 187 -8.81 11.08 4.16
C GLY A 187 -7.32 11.08 4.55
N LEU A 188 -6.70 12.23 4.85
CA LEU A 188 -5.34 12.31 5.39
C LEU A 188 -5.29 12.08 6.90
N ASP A 189 -6.22 12.66 7.68
CA ASP A 189 -6.23 12.50 9.15
C ASP A 189 -6.36 11.03 9.57
N ALA A 190 -7.26 10.29 8.92
CA ALA A 190 -7.43 8.86 9.16
C ALA A 190 -6.17 8.06 8.78
N ALA A 191 -5.51 8.40 7.66
CA ALA A 191 -4.30 7.72 7.20
C ALA A 191 -3.09 8.00 8.11
N LEU A 192 -2.93 9.23 8.60
CA LEU A 192 -1.88 9.60 9.55
C LEU A 192 -2.12 8.98 10.93
N THR A 193 -3.38 8.90 11.37
CA THR A 193 -3.75 8.19 12.61
C THR A 193 -3.40 6.70 12.52
N ASP A 194 -3.58 6.06 11.37
CA ASP A 194 -3.16 4.67 11.18
C ASP A 194 -1.62 4.52 11.12
N ALA A 195 -0.91 5.46 10.48
CA ALA A 195 0.55 5.49 10.45
C ALA A 195 1.16 5.66 11.86
N ASP A 196 0.60 6.55 12.69
CA ASP A 196 1.00 6.71 14.09
C ASP A 196 0.75 5.43 14.91
N ARG A 197 -0.42 4.79 14.71
CA ARG A 197 -0.76 3.51 15.36
C ARG A 197 0.24 2.41 14.99
N LEU A 198 0.66 2.35 13.73
CA LEU A 198 1.68 1.40 13.25
C LEU A 198 3.07 1.73 13.81
N ALA A 199 3.47 3.00 13.85
CA ALA A 199 4.75 3.42 14.43
C ALA A 199 4.81 3.20 15.97
N ALA A 200 3.70 3.38 16.67
CA ALA A 200 3.55 3.06 18.09
C ALA A 200 3.62 1.54 18.34
N ALA A 201 2.92 0.74 17.52
CA ALA A 201 3.01 -0.72 17.58
C ALA A 201 4.44 -1.21 17.33
N ALA A 202 5.12 -0.69 16.31
CA ALA A 202 6.50 -1.04 16.00
C ALA A 202 7.48 -0.76 17.16
N ALA A 203 7.27 0.35 17.88
CA ALA A 203 8.04 0.65 19.08
C ALA A 203 7.72 -0.27 20.26
N ALA A 204 6.45 -0.66 20.45
CA ALA A 204 6.05 -1.63 21.48
C ALA A 204 6.60 -3.03 21.21
N GLU A 205 6.61 -3.46 19.94
CA GLU A 205 7.25 -4.69 19.48
C GLU A 205 8.76 -4.69 19.77
N LEU A 206 9.46 -3.60 19.43
CA LEU A 206 10.90 -3.45 19.71
C LEU A 206 11.22 -3.46 21.22
N ALA A 207 10.37 -2.82 22.04
CA ALA A 207 10.47 -2.84 23.50
C ALA A 207 10.23 -4.25 24.07
N ALA A 208 9.28 -5.00 23.50
CA ALA A 208 9.04 -6.41 23.79
C ALA A 208 10.11 -7.36 23.18
N ARG A 209 11.26 -6.82 22.75
CA ARG A 209 12.38 -7.52 22.11
C ARG A 209 12.04 -8.27 20.81
N ARG A 210 10.92 -7.94 20.15
CA ARG A 210 10.44 -8.56 18.91
C ARG A 210 10.81 -7.74 17.68
N ALA A 211 12.02 -7.96 17.16
CA ALA A 211 12.60 -7.20 16.05
C ALA A 211 11.92 -7.46 14.70
N GLY A 212 11.40 -8.67 14.45
CA GLY A 212 10.74 -9.03 13.19
C GLY A 212 9.41 -8.29 12.99
N PRO A 213 8.44 -8.42 13.92
CA PRO A 213 7.20 -7.65 13.90
C PRO A 213 7.42 -6.14 14.02
N ALA A 214 8.46 -5.69 14.75
CA ALA A 214 8.83 -4.27 14.80
C ALA A 214 9.22 -3.73 13.42
N LEU A 215 10.02 -4.48 12.65
CA LEU A 215 10.39 -4.12 11.27
C LEU A 215 9.17 -4.04 10.35
N ASP A 216 8.31 -5.07 10.35
CA ASP A 216 7.10 -5.10 9.52
C ASP A 216 6.12 -3.96 9.87
N ALA A 217 5.88 -3.71 11.16
CA ALA A 217 5.01 -2.61 11.59
C ALA A 217 5.62 -1.23 11.25
N ALA A 218 6.94 -1.07 11.39
CA ALA A 218 7.65 0.17 11.02
C ALA A 218 7.61 0.42 9.51
N GLU A 219 7.81 -0.60 8.69
CA GLU A 219 7.76 -0.47 7.23
C GLU A 219 6.35 -0.15 6.73
N ARG A 220 5.32 -0.81 7.25
CA ARG A 220 3.92 -0.49 6.96
C ARG A 220 3.55 0.93 7.39
N GLY A 221 3.97 1.35 8.60
CA GLY A 221 3.76 2.71 9.10
C GLY A 221 4.46 3.77 8.25
N ARG A 222 5.74 3.54 7.90
CA ARG A 222 6.52 4.44 7.03
C ARG A 222 5.87 4.60 5.66
N HIS A 223 5.45 3.51 5.01
CA HIS A 223 4.80 3.60 3.70
C HIS A 223 3.43 4.30 3.75
N ALA A 224 2.64 4.09 4.81
CA ALA A 224 1.40 4.84 5.02
C ALA A 224 1.67 6.35 5.19
N ALA A 225 2.69 6.71 5.97
CA ALA A 225 3.12 8.09 6.16
C ALA A 225 3.70 8.74 4.90
N GLU A 226 4.51 8.02 4.11
CA GLU A 226 5.02 8.47 2.80
C GLU A 226 3.85 8.78 1.84
N ALA A 227 2.89 7.86 1.71
CA ALA A 227 1.72 8.06 0.86
C ALA A 227 0.83 9.23 1.35
N ALA A 228 0.72 9.45 2.65
CA ALA A 228 0.03 10.61 3.22
C ALA A 228 0.79 11.93 2.95
N ALA A 229 2.12 11.93 3.11
CA ALA A 229 2.97 13.10 2.86
C ALA A 229 2.91 13.55 1.41
N GLU A 230 3.00 12.62 0.45
CA GLU A 230 2.89 12.94 -0.98
C GLU A 230 1.50 13.46 -1.34
N ARG A 231 0.42 12.84 -0.81
CA ARG A 231 -0.94 13.36 -0.99
C ARG A 231 -1.10 14.78 -0.43
N ALA A 232 -0.54 15.06 0.76
CA ALA A 232 -0.59 16.38 1.38
C ALA A 232 0.17 17.44 0.55
N ARG A 233 1.40 17.11 0.11
CA ARG A 233 2.22 17.98 -0.77
C ARG A 233 1.55 18.28 -2.11
N ALA A 234 0.75 17.34 -2.64
CA ALA A 234 0.01 17.53 -3.88
C ALA A 234 -1.28 18.36 -3.73
N LEU A 235 -1.75 18.69 -2.51
CA LEU A 235 -2.99 19.44 -2.32
C LEU A 235 -3.01 20.83 -2.99
N PRO A 236 -1.94 21.66 -2.93
CA PRO A 236 -1.93 22.97 -3.58
C PRO A 236 -2.07 22.90 -5.10
N GLU A 237 -1.40 21.92 -5.74
CA GLU A 237 -1.49 21.70 -7.18
C GLU A 237 -2.89 21.23 -7.57
N ARG A 238 -3.43 20.21 -6.89
CA ARG A 238 -4.79 19.70 -7.11
C ARG A 238 -5.85 20.79 -6.88
N ALA A 239 -5.69 21.63 -5.87
CA ALA A 239 -6.57 22.78 -5.64
C ALA A 239 -6.51 23.79 -6.81
N ALA A 240 -5.33 24.05 -7.36
CA ALA A 240 -5.17 24.90 -8.53
C ALA A 240 -5.79 24.28 -9.79
N GLU A 241 -5.68 22.95 -9.98
CA GLU A 241 -6.37 22.23 -11.04
C GLU A 241 -7.90 22.31 -10.93
N VAL A 242 -8.45 22.16 -9.73
CA VAL A 242 -9.89 22.30 -9.48
C VAL A 242 -10.35 23.72 -9.80
N ARG A 243 -9.62 24.76 -9.37
CA ARG A 243 -9.94 26.16 -9.67
C ARG A 243 -9.89 26.47 -11.18
N ARG A 244 -8.86 26.01 -11.90
CA ARG A 244 -8.76 26.11 -13.37
C ARG A 244 -9.92 25.36 -14.06
N GLY A 245 -10.23 24.16 -13.56
CA GLY A 245 -11.33 23.34 -14.04
C GLY A 245 -12.69 23.99 -13.87
N ALA A 246 -12.94 24.62 -12.71
CA ALA A 246 -14.17 25.33 -12.39
C ALA A 246 -14.43 26.50 -13.36
N ALA A 247 -13.41 27.31 -13.66
CA ALA A 247 -13.51 28.36 -14.67
C ALA A 247 -13.87 27.79 -16.06
N SER A 248 -13.21 26.70 -16.47
CA SER A 248 -13.48 26.04 -17.76
C SER A 248 -14.90 25.46 -17.86
N VAL A 249 -15.41 24.81 -16.81
CA VAL A 249 -16.77 24.25 -16.85
C VAL A 249 -17.86 25.31 -16.78
N ARG A 250 -17.61 26.47 -16.16
CA ARG A 250 -18.55 27.61 -16.14
C ARG A 250 -18.83 28.11 -17.56
N THR A 251 -17.78 28.45 -18.32
CA THR A 251 -17.90 28.84 -19.74
C THR A 251 -18.48 27.71 -20.61
N ARG A 252 -18.16 26.44 -20.31
CA ARG A 252 -18.79 25.32 -21.02
C ARG A 252 -20.30 25.24 -20.73
N ARG A 253 -20.74 25.46 -19.49
CA ARG A 253 -22.15 25.40 -19.09
C ARG A 253 -22.98 26.48 -19.78
N GLU A 254 -22.45 27.68 -19.97
CA GLU A 254 -23.07 28.73 -20.79
C GLU A 254 -23.30 28.22 -22.23
N ALA A 255 -22.26 27.69 -22.88
CA ALA A 255 -22.34 27.15 -24.24
C ALA A 255 -23.27 25.93 -24.38
N LEU A 256 -23.46 25.13 -23.31
CA LEU A 256 -24.40 24.00 -23.31
C LEU A 256 -25.86 24.43 -23.39
N GLY A 257 -26.24 25.59 -22.81
CA GLY A 257 -27.59 26.13 -22.92
C GLY A 257 -27.97 26.37 -24.38
N THR A 258 -27.13 27.11 -25.10
CA THR A 258 -27.31 27.38 -26.54
C THR A 258 -27.25 26.12 -27.41
N ARG A 259 -26.57 25.06 -26.99
CA ARG A 259 -26.58 23.75 -27.68
C ARG A 259 -27.88 22.99 -27.42
N HIS A 260 -28.37 22.99 -26.19
CA HIS A 260 -29.64 22.38 -25.82
C HIS A 260 -30.82 23.03 -26.58
N GLU A 261 -30.83 24.36 -26.72
CA GLU A 261 -31.82 25.09 -27.52
C GLU A 261 -31.91 24.62 -28.99
N ARG A 262 -30.80 24.16 -29.58
CA ARG A 262 -30.77 23.61 -30.96
C ARG A 262 -31.52 22.28 -31.11
N LEU A 263 -31.81 21.56 -30.02
CA LEU A 263 -32.63 20.35 -30.10
C LEU A 263 -34.06 20.67 -30.56
N THR A 264 -34.63 21.81 -30.16
CA THR A 264 -36.00 22.19 -30.52
C THR A 264 -36.25 22.24 -32.03
N PRO A 265 -35.46 22.97 -32.86
CA PRO A 265 -35.62 22.94 -34.31
C PRO A 265 -35.29 21.56 -34.92
N VAL A 266 -34.24 20.86 -34.45
CA VAL A 266 -33.89 19.51 -34.94
C VAL A 266 -35.04 18.52 -34.75
N MET A 267 -35.63 18.48 -33.56
CA MET A 267 -36.79 17.62 -33.26
C MET A 267 -38.08 18.09 -33.97
N SER A 268 -38.17 19.36 -34.38
CA SER A 268 -39.26 19.86 -35.22
C SER A 268 -39.13 19.35 -36.67
N GLU A 269 -37.93 19.40 -37.24
CA GLU A 269 -37.63 18.86 -38.57
C GLU A 269 -37.86 17.35 -38.63
N LEU A 270 -37.35 16.60 -37.65
CA LEU A 270 -37.56 15.15 -37.53
C LEU A 270 -39.06 14.80 -37.52
N ARG A 271 -39.86 15.45 -36.66
CA ARG A 271 -41.32 15.25 -36.59
C ARG A 271 -42.06 15.66 -37.86
N ARG A 272 -41.63 16.70 -38.58
CA ARG A 272 -42.29 17.17 -39.80
C ARG A 272 -42.02 16.25 -40.99
N ARG A 273 -40.79 15.73 -41.10
CA ARG A 273 -40.29 15.07 -42.32
C ARG A 273 -40.32 13.55 -42.25
N TYR A 274 -40.11 12.96 -41.08
CA TYR A 274 -39.84 11.53 -40.93
C TYR A 274 -40.82 10.85 -39.94
N PRO A 275 -41.24 9.60 -40.21
CA PRO A 275 -42.10 8.85 -39.28
C PRO A 275 -41.37 8.60 -37.96
N LEU A 276 -42.11 8.45 -36.85
CA LEU A 276 -41.52 8.20 -35.51
C LEU A 276 -40.61 6.97 -35.48
N SER A 277 -40.95 5.92 -36.24
CA SER A 277 -40.13 4.74 -36.46
C SER A 277 -38.71 5.05 -36.95
N ALA A 278 -38.48 6.22 -37.54
CA ALA A 278 -37.18 6.66 -38.04
C ALA A 278 -36.33 7.45 -37.05
N TRP A 279 -36.84 7.85 -35.88
CA TRP A 279 -36.09 8.65 -34.91
C TRP A 279 -36.45 8.41 -33.43
N ALA A 280 -37.22 7.35 -33.12
CA ALA A 280 -37.59 6.98 -31.75
C ALA A 280 -36.38 6.78 -30.79
N ASP A 281 -35.19 6.46 -31.32
CA ASP A 281 -33.92 6.39 -30.58
C ASP A 281 -33.51 7.74 -29.94
N VAL A 282 -33.81 8.84 -30.64
CA VAL A 282 -33.51 10.22 -30.22
C VAL A 282 -34.74 10.99 -29.74
N GLU A 283 -35.92 10.37 -29.67
CA GLU A 283 -37.17 11.02 -29.23
C GLU A 283 -37.03 11.70 -27.87
N ARG A 284 -36.37 11.03 -26.92
CA ARG A 284 -36.13 11.54 -25.55
C ARG A 284 -34.85 12.38 -25.40
N ALA A 285 -34.13 12.68 -26.47
CA ALA A 285 -32.90 13.47 -26.40
C ALA A 285 -33.11 14.86 -25.76
N PRO A 286 -34.20 15.62 -26.01
CA PRO A 286 -34.46 16.88 -25.31
C PRO A 286 -34.61 16.70 -23.79
N GLN A 287 -35.36 15.69 -23.35
CA GLN A 287 -35.60 15.42 -21.93
C GLN A 287 -34.30 14.99 -21.23
N ARG A 288 -33.57 14.02 -21.80
CA ARG A 288 -32.29 13.55 -21.26
C ARG A 288 -31.23 14.67 -21.23
N ALA A 289 -31.22 15.55 -22.24
CA ALA A 289 -30.35 16.72 -22.25
C ALA A 289 -30.75 17.75 -21.19
N ALA A 290 -32.03 17.97 -20.93
CA ALA A 290 -32.49 18.86 -19.86
C ALA A 290 -32.17 18.30 -18.46
N GLU A 291 -32.38 17.00 -18.24
CA GLU A 291 -32.02 16.28 -17.02
C GLU A 291 -30.51 16.38 -16.74
N ALA A 292 -29.68 16.10 -17.75
CA ALA A 292 -28.22 16.23 -17.63
C ALA A 292 -27.75 17.69 -17.47
N LEU A 293 -28.50 18.67 -17.98
CA LEU A 293 -28.20 20.09 -17.77
C LEU A 293 -28.51 20.52 -16.32
N ALA A 294 -29.61 20.05 -15.75
CA ALA A 294 -29.96 20.28 -14.35
C ALA A 294 -28.96 19.63 -13.38
N GLU A 295 -28.49 18.41 -13.66
CA GLU A 295 -27.42 17.76 -12.89
C GLU A 295 -26.09 18.54 -13.00
N ALA A 296 -25.79 19.10 -14.18
CA ALA A 296 -24.62 19.96 -14.36
C ALA A 296 -24.73 21.26 -13.54
N ASP A 297 -25.92 21.85 -13.42
CA ASP A 297 -26.18 23.03 -12.60
C ASP A 297 -26.07 22.74 -11.10
N GLU A 298 -26.67 21.65 -10.61
CA GLU A 298 -26.56 21.21 -9.22
C GLU A 298 -25.10 20.94 -8.84
N ALA A 299 -24.38 20.17 -9.66
CA ALA A 299 -22.98 19.87 -9.43
C ALA A 299 -22.07 21.11 -9.54
N LEU A 300 -22.42 22.10 -10.37
CA LEU A 300 -21.69 23.36 -10.48
C LEU A 300 -21.95 24.27 -9.27
N SER A 301 -23.18 24.30 -8.76
CA SER A 301 -23.53 24.99 -7.52
C SER A 301 -22.77 24.39 -6.32
N ALA A 302 -22.74 23.06 -6.21
CA ALA A 302 -21.96 22.38 -5.17
C ALA A 302 -20.44 22.61 -5.30
N LEU A 303 -19.90 22.62 -6.53
CA LEU A 303 -18.51 22.99 -6.78
C LEU A 303 -18.21 24.44 -6.35
N GLN A 304 -19.11 25.38 -6.66
CA GLN A 304 -18.95 26.79 -6.29
C GLN A 304 -19.00 26.95 -4.76
N ALA A 305 -19.96 26.32 -4.08
CA ALA A 305 -20.04 26.32 -2.62
C ALA A 305 -18.78 25.72 -1.95
N ALA A 306 -18.19 24.68 -2.53
CA ALA A 306 -16.93 24.11 -2.04
C ALA A 306 -15.71 25.03 -2.27
N LEU A 307 -15.73 25.84 -3.34
CA LEU A 307 -14.68 26.83 -3.64
C LEU A 307 -14.77 28.11 -2.80
N ASP A 308 -15.98 28.50 -2.41
CA ASP A 308 -16.26 29.68 -1.57
C ASP A 308 -16.16 29.37 -0.06
N ALA A 309 -15.97 28.10 0.32
CA ALA A 309 -15.76 27.69 1.70
C ALA A 309 -14.43 28.22 2.26
N PRO A 310 -14.34 28.60 3.56
CA PRO A 310 -13.10 29.08 4.17
C PRO A 310 -11.94 28.08 4.14
N VAL A 311 -12.27 26.78 4.08
CA VAL A 311 -11.31 25.68 3.88
C VAL A 311 -11.82 24.84 2.72
N LEU A 312 -10.98 24.66 1.70
CA LEU A 312 -11.31 23.90 0.49
C LEU A 312 -11.03 22.41 0.71
N ASP A 313 -12.09 21.61 0.80
CA ASP A 313 -12.01 20.15 0.63
C ASP A 313 -11.68 19.83 -0.83
N VAL A 314 -10.40 19.54 -1.09
CA VAL A 314 -9.88 19.31 -2.45
C VAL A 314 -10.45 18.03 -3.08
N PRO A 315 -10.53 16.87 -2.38
CA PRO A 315 -11.23 15.69 -2.88
C PRO A 315 -12.69 15.92 -3.26
N ALA A 316 -13.48 16.57 -2.41
CA ALA A 316 -14.90 16.83 -2.67
C ALA A 316 -15.09 17.77 -3.87
N ALA A 317 -14.37 18.88 -3.90
CA ALA A 317 -14.44 19.82 -5.02
C ALA A 317 -13.98 19.17 -6.35
N ALA A 318 -12.95 18.32 -6.33
CA ALA A 318 -12.56 17.54 -7.51
C ALA A 318 -13.67 16.57 -7.97
N ALA A 319 -14.38 15.92 -7.04
CA ALA A 319 -15.51 15.06 -7.35
C ALA A 319 -16.69 15.83 -7.96
N HIS A 320 -17.03 17.02 -7.45
CA HIS A 320 -18.06 17.88 -8.04
C HIS A 320 -17.67 18.33 -9.46
N LEU A 321 -16.43 18.76 -9.68
CA LEU A 321 -15.91 19.10 -11.01
C LEU A 321 -15.99 17.92 -11.99
N ALA A 322 -15.72 16.70 -11.54
CA ALA A 322 -15.88 15.49 -12.36
C ALA A 322 -17.35 15.23 -12.74
N ARG A 323 -18.29 15.41 -11.81
CA ARG A 323 -19.74 15.30 -12.08
C ARG A 323 -20.21 16.32 -13.12
N VAL A 324 -19.83 17.59 -12.98
CA VAL A 324 -20.16 18.64 -13.97
C VAL A 324 -19.64 18.26 -15.37
N ARG A 325 -18.40 17.75 -15.47
CA ARG A 325 -17.82 17.30 -16.75
C ARG A 325 -18.56 16.10 -17.35
N ALA A 326 -18.97 15.13 -16.53
CA ALA A 326 -19.73 13.97 -16.98
C ALA A 326 -21.14 14.35 -17.47
N ALA A 327 -21.84 15.21 -16.72
CA ALA A 327 -23.15 15.73 -17.09
C ALA A 327 -23.09 16.57 -18.38
N ALA A 328 -22.10 17.47 -18.50
CA ALA A 328 -21.80 18.22 -19.71
C ALA A 328 -21.54 17.31 -20.93
N GLY A 329 -20.84 16.19 -20.74
CA GLY A 329 -20.59 15.19 -21.77
C GLY A 329 -21.87 14.52 -22.28
N ARG A 330 -22.83 14.23 -21.38
CA ARG A 330 -24.14 13.67 -21.76
C ARG A 330 -24.98 14.66 -22.56
N VAL A 331 -25.04 15.94 -22.16
CA VAL A 331 -25.74 16.98 -22.96
C VAL A 331 -25.16 17.07 -24.38
N ASP A 332 -23.83 17.09 -24.52
CA ASP A 332 -23.17 17.11 -25.82
C ASP A 332 -23.43 15.85 -26.67
N GLU A 333 -23.62 14.68 -26.04
CA GLU A 333 -23.97 13.44 -26.75
C GLU A 333 -25.42 13.41 -27.22
N GLU A 334 -26.39 13.85 -26.39
CA GLU A 334 -27.80 13.93 -26.80
C GLU A 334 -28.00 14.90 -27.99
N VAL A 335 -27.33 16.06 -27.94
CA VAL A 335 -27.33 17.04 -29.04
C VAL A 335 -26.71 16.45 -30.31
N ARG A 336 -25.55 15.78 -30.20
CA ARG A 336 -24.87 15.12 -31.32
C ARG A 336 -25.71 14.00 -31.92
N SER A 337 -26.33 13.17 -31.09
CA SER A 337 -27.13 12.03 -31.50
C SER A 337 -28.37 12.47 -32.29
N ALA A 338 -29.14 13.44 -31.77
CA ALA A 338 -30.31 13.98 -32.46
C ALA A 338 -29.95 14.71 -33.77
N THR A 339 -28.90 15.55 -33.74
CA THR A 339 -28.43 16.28 -34.94
C THR A 339 -27.94 15.31 -36.01
N GLY A 340 -27.05 14.38 -35.67
CA GLY A 340 -26.55 13.37 -36.58
C GLY A 340 -27.61 12.38 -37.06
N ARG A 341 -28.70 12.17 -36.31
CA ARG A 341 -29.87 11.40 -36.78
C ARG A 341 -30.61 12.14 -37.88
N LEU A 342 -30.85 13.44 -37.72
CA LEU A 342 -31.46 14.28 -38.75
C LEU A 342 -30.55 14.35 -40.00
N GLU A 343 -29.26 14.64 -39.84
CA GLU A 343 -28.29 14.71 -40.95
C GLU A 343 -28.23 13.42 -41.77
N ARG A 344 -28.21 12.23 -41.12
CA ARG A 344 -28.25 10.94 -41.83
C ARG A 344 -29.57 10.69 -42.57
N LEU A 345 -30.70 11.06 -41.97
CA LEU A 345 -32.02 10.94 -42.61
C LEU A 345 -32.19 11.93 -43.77
N ASP A 346 -31.59 13.11 -43.67
CA ASP A 346 -31.55 14.13 -44.73
C ASP A 346 -30.67 13.68 -45.89
N ALA A 347 -29.47 13.18 -45.63
CA ALA A 347 -28.54 12.68 -46.64
C ALA A 347 -29.14 11.52 -47.45
N VAL A 348 -29.68 10.50 -46.78
CA VAL A 348 -30.28 9.34 -47.47
C VAL A 348 -31.58 9.70 -48.19
N ALA A 349 -32.36 10.66 -47.68
CA ALA A 349 -33.54 11.14 -48.40
C ALA A 349 -33.19 11.97 -49.66
N ALA A 350 -32.02 12.62 -49.67
CA ALA A 350 -31.52 13.41 -50.79
C ALA A 350 -30.86 12.54 -51.89
N ASP A 351 -30.04 11.56 -51.49
CA ASP A 351 -29.46 10.56 -52.40
C ASP A 351 -29.59 9.12 -51.83
N PRO A 352 -30.73 8.46 -52.08
CA PRO A 352 -30.90 7.05 -51.76
C PRO A 352 -29.99 6.14 -52.59
N GLY A 353 -29.55 6.60 -53.76
CA GLY A 353 -28.74 5.85 -54.71
C GLY A 353 -27.35 5.57 -54.16
N SER A 354 -26.72 6.54 -53.48
CA SER A 354 -25.42 6.33 -52.82
C SER A 354 -25.49 5.21 -51.78
N LEU A 355 -26.47 5.25 -50.86
CA LEU A 355 -26.65 4.21 -49.83
C LEU A 355 -26.84 2.81 -50.46
N LEU A 356 -27.72 2.68 -51.44
CA LEU A 356 -27.95 1.40 -52.11
C LEU A 356 -26.69 0.90 -52.84
N THR A 357 -25.91 1.81 -53.43
CA THR A 357 -24.64 1.48 -54.11
C THR A 357 -23.58 0.99 -53.12
N GLU A 358 -23.54 1.52 -51.90
CA GLU A 358 -22.62 1.08 -50.84
C GLU A 358 -22.96 -0.34 -50.36
N VAL A 359 -24.23 -0.61 -50.04
CA VAL A 359 -24.69 -1.97 -49.67
C VAL A 359 -24.47 -2.96 -50.82
N GLN A 360 -24.73 -2.55 -52.07
CA GLN A 360 -24.43 -3.37 -53.26
C GLN A 360 -22.94 -3.73 -53.37
N ARG A 361 -22.04 -2.76 -53.17
CA ARG A 361 -20.58 -3.00 -53.15
C ARG A 361 -20.21 -3.98 -52.04
N ALA A 362 -20.71 -3.79 -50.82
CA ALA A 362 -20.46 -4.70 -49.71
C ALA A 362 -20.90 -6.15 -50.02
N VAL A 363 -22.07 -6.34 -50.65
CA VAL A 363 -22.55 -7.65 -51.11
C VAL A 363 -21.63 -8.24 -52.20
N VAL A 364 -21.19 -7.43 -53.16
CA VAL A 364 -20.27 -7.86 -54.23
C VAL A 364 -18.89 -8.24 -53.69
N ASP A 365 -18.34 -7.46 -52.77
CA ASP A 365 -17.03 -7.70 -52.16
C ASP A 365 -17.05 -8.92 -51.24
N ALA A 366 -18.11 -9.11 -50.44
CA ALA A 366 -18.31 -10.34 -49.66
C ALA A 366 -18.45 -11.57 -50.57
N ARG A 367 -19.17 -11.46 -51.69
CA ARG A 367 -19.27 -12.54 -52.70
C ARG A 367 -17.91 -12.87 -53.31
N ARG A 368 -17.14 -11.85 -53.69
CA ARG A 368 -15.79 -11.99 -54.26
C ARG A 368 -14.82 -12.62 -53.26
N PHE A 369 -14.89 -12.22 -52.00
CA PHE A 369 -14.11 -12.81 -50.91
C PHE A 369 -14.44 -14.31 -50.74
N LEU A 370 -15.72 -14.68 -50.64
CA LEU A 370 -16.13 -16.09 -50.51
C LEU A 370 -15.74 -16.94 -51.72
N ALA A 371 -15.79 -16.38 -52.94
CA ALA A 371 -15.36 -17.08 -54.15
C ALA A 371 -13.83 -17.33 -54.20
N GLY A 372 -13.04 -16.63 -53.38
CA GLY A 372 -11.60 -16.86 -53.22
C GLY A 372 -11.23 -17.86 -52.12
N LEU A 373 -12.20 -18.39 -51.36
CA LEU A 373 -11.96 -19.39 -50.32
C LEU A 373 -11.99 -20.82 -50.88
N PRO A 374 -11.33 -21.80 -50.22
CA PRO A 374 -11.51 -23.22 -50.50
C PRO A 374 -13.00 -23.63 -50.47
N GLU A 375 -13.43 -24.48 -51.41
CA GLU A 375 -14.86 -24.80 -51.64
C GLU A 375 -15.53 -25.53 -50.45
N ASP A 376 -14.78 -26.23 -49.61
CA ASP A 376 -15.26 -26.80 -48.34
C ASP A 376 -15.55 -25.72 -47.29
N ARG A 377 -14.69 -24.69 -47.19
CA ARG A 377 -14.86 -23.53 -46.31
C ARG A 377 -15.95 -22.60 -46.81
N ALA A 378 -15.94 -22.27 -48.10
CA ALA A 378 -16.94 -21.41 -48.74
C ALA A 378 -18.37 -21.96 -48.58
N ARG A 379 -18.55 -23.29 -48.65
CA ARG A 379 -19.86 -23.95 -48.44
C ARG A 379 -20.48 -23.68 -47.07
N ARG A 380 -19.68 -23.47 -46.01
CA ARG A 380 -20.19 -23.17 -44.66
C ARG A 380 -20.89 -21.81 -44.58
N PHE A 381 -20.34 -20.81 -45.27
CA PHE A 381 -20.82 -19.42 -45.24
C PHE A 381 -21.82 -19.09 -46.34
N ARG A 382 -21.92 -19.93 -47.38
CA ARG A 382 -22.77 -19.73 -48.57
C ARG A 382 -24.22 -19.41 -48.22
N ARG A 383 -24.85 -20.22 -47.36
CA ARG A 383 -26.24 -19.98 -46.92
C ARG A 383 -26.38 -18.62 -46.24
N THR A 384 -25.55 -18.30 -45.25
CA THR A 384 -25.60 -17.01 -44.53
C THR A 384 -25.42 -15.83 -45.48
N PHE A 385 -24.51 -15.94 -46.46
CA PHE A 385 -24.33 -14.90 -47.48
C PHE A 385 -25.57 -14.75 -48.37
N GLU A 386 -26.15 -15.85 -48.86
CA GLU A 386 -27.39 -15.81 -49.68
C GLU A 386 -28.57 -15.27 -48.85
N ASP A 387 -28.68 -15.67 -47.59
CA ASP A 387 -29.67 -15.22 -46.61
C ASP A 387 -29.52 -13.71 -46.28
N LEU A 388 -28.35 -13.09 -46.56
CA LEU A 388 -28.13 -11.63 -46.53
C LEU A 388 -28.36 -10.97 -47.90
N ALA A 389 -27.85 -11.53 -48.99
CA ALA A 389 -27.98 -10.98 -50.34
C ALA A 389 -29.45 -10.91 -50.80
N ARG A 390 -30.31 -11.84 -50.35
CA ARG A 390 -31.76 -11.80 -50.63
C ARG A 390 -32.50 -10.65 -49.93
N ARG A 391 -31.88 -9.94 -48.98
CA ARG A 391 -32.46 -8.75 -48.32
C ARG A 391 -32.26 -7.47 -49.14
N LEU A 392 -31.33 -7.47 -50.10
CA LEU A 392 -31.03 -6.29 -50.92
C LEU A 392 -32.20 -5.86 -51.83
N PRO A 393 -32.88 -6.73 -52.61
CA PRO A 393 -34.01 -6.28 -53.44
C PRO A 393 -35.17 -5.66 -52.63
N PRO A 394 -35.63 -6.26 -51.50
CA PRO A 394 -36.61 -5.61 -50.62
C PRO A 394 -36.15 -4.25 -50.05
N LEU A 395 -34.86 -4.09 -49.75
CA LEU A 395 -34.28 -2.81 -49.31
C LEU A 395 -34.35 -1.76 -50.43
N GLU A 396 -33.97 -2.14 -51.66
CA GLU A 396 -34.07 -1.24 -52.81
C GLU A 396 -35.51 -0.84 -53.12
N ASP A 397 -36.46 -1.77 -53.06
CA ASP A 397 -37.88 -1.49 -53.28
C ASP A 397 -38.46 -0.58 -52.19
N ALA A 398 -38.06 -0.77 -50.93
CA ALA A 398 -38.43 0.12 -49.83
C ALA A 398 -37.90 1.54 -50.05
N ALA A 399 -36.65 1.69 -50.51
CA ALA A 399 -36.02 2.98 -50.80
C ALA A 399 -36.59 3.68 -52.05
N ARG A 400 -37.11 2.94 -53.04
CA ARG A 400 -37.76 3.49 -54.25
C ARG A 400 -39.26 3.80 -54.05
N GLY A 401 -39.83 3.49 -52.89
CA GLY A 401 -41.24 3.73 -52.58
C GLY A 401 -41.64 5.21 -52.66
N ARG A 402 -42.94 5.49 -52.83
CA ARG A 402 -43.46 6.87 -52.91
C ARG A 402 -43.26 7.72 -51.64
N ARG A 403 -43.10 7.07 -50.48
CA ARG A 403 -42.79 7.71 -49.19
C ARG A 403 -42.03 6.72 -48.30
N PRO A 404 -40.72 6.52 -48.53
CA PRO A 404 -39.94 5.51 -47.81
C PRO A 404 -39.86 5.79 -46.31
N ASP A 405 -39.90 4.73 -45.49
CA ASP A 405 -39.40 4.83 -44.11
C ASP A 405 -37.87 4.80 -44.17
N TRP A 406 -37.27 5.97 -44.34
CA TRP A 406 -35.82 6.13 -44.39
C TRP A 406 -35.10 5.60 -43.14
N GLY A 407 -35.79 5.51 -41.99
CA GLY A 407 -35.25 4.91 -40.80
C GLY A 407 -35.20 3.38 -40.85
N ALA A 408 -36.21 2.75 -41.46
CA ALA A 408 -36.20 1.32 -41.75
C ALA A 408 -35.14 0.98 -42.81
N VAL A 409 -35.07 1.76 -43.90
CA VAL A 409 -34.06 1.63 -44.97
C VAL A 409 -32.63 1.72 -44.39
N LEU A 410 -32.34 2.75 -43.59
CA LEU A 410 -31.02 2.91 -42.93
C LEU A 410 -30.68 1.74 -42.00
N ARG A 411 -31.63 1.28 -41.17
CA ARG A 411 -31.39 0.14 -40.25
C ARG A 411 -31.13 -1.15 -41.01
N GLU A 412 -31.86 -1.39 -42.08
CA GLU A 412 -31.74 -2.60 -42.88
C GLU A 412 -30.42 -2.61 -43.67
N ALA A 413 -30.03 -1.48 -44.27
CA ALA A 413 -28.73 -1.29 -44.90
C ALA A 413 -27.58 -1.59 -43.93
N GLN A 414 -27.54 -0.92 -42.77
CA GLN A 414 -26.52 -1.16 -41.75
C GLN A 414 -26.52 -2.61 -41.28
N ALA A 415 -27.69 -3.21 -41.06
CA ALA A 415 -27.81 -4.61 -40.61
C ALA A 415 -27.40 -5.65 -41.66
N ILE A 416 -27.36 -5.29 -42.95
CA ILE A 416 -26.76 -6.12 -44.02
C ILE A 416 -25.25 -5.97 -43.97
N GLU A 417 -24.73 -4.73 -44.02
CA GLU A 417 -23.28 -4.44 -44.03
C GLU A 417 -22.57 -5.03 -42.80
N ASP A 418 -23.06 -4.75 -41.60
CA ASP A 418 -22.58 -5.30 -40.34
C ASP A 418 -22.48 -6.84 -40.34
N ALA A 419 -23.46 -7.49 -40.97
CA ALA A 419 -23.55 -8.95 -41.02
C ALA A 419 -22.61 -9.54 -42.06
N LEU A 420 -22.41 -8.87 -43.19
CA LEU A 420 -21.39 -9.20 -44.19
C LEU A 420 -19.99 -9.04 -43.60
N ASP A 421 -19.72 -7.96 -42.88
CA ASP A 421 -18.45 -7.70 -42.19
C ASP A 421 -18.17 -8.73 -41.08
N ARG A 422 -19.19 -9.15 -40.33
CA ARG A 422 -19.06 -10.26 -39.38
C ARG A 422 -18.76 -11.58 -40.11
N LEU A 423 -19.48 -11.88 -41.19
CA LEU A 423 -19.28 -13.08 -42.00
C LEU A 423 -17.84 -13.14 -42.56
N VAL A 424 -17.36 -12.06 -43.18
CA VAL A 424 -16.00 -11.98 -43.73
C VAL A 424 -14.94 -12.12 -42.63
N ARG A 425 -15.13 -11.49 -41.46
CA ARG A 425 -14.21 -11.65 -40.32
C ARG A 425 -14.17 -13.10 -39.80
N THR A 426 -15.33 -13.73 -39.62
CA THR A 426 -15.40 -15.14 -39.18
C THR A 426 -14.75 -16.07 -40.20
N ALA A 427 -15.03 -15.90 -41.49
CA ALA A 427 -14.48 -16.73 -42.57
C ALA A 427 -12.98 -16.48 -42.87
N ARG A 428 -12.35 -15.47 -42.25
CA ARG A 428 -10.89 -15.28 -42.21
C ARG A 428 -10.23 -15.93 -40.98
N ALA A 429 -11.01 -16.21 -39.94
CA ALA A 429 -10.53 -16.78 -38.67
C ALA A 429 -10.69 -18.32 -38.63
N ASP A 430 -11.73 -18.85 -39.28
CA ASP A 430 -11.80 -20.23 -39.79
C ASP A 430 -10.72 -20.44 -40.87
#